data_AF-A0A7H4M5J0-F1
#
_entry.id   AF-A0A7H4M5J0-F1
#
_cell.length_a   1.000
_cell.length_b   1.000
_cell.length_c   1.000
_cell.angle_alpha   90.00
_cell.angle_beta   90.00
_cell.angle_gamma   90.00
#
_symmetry.space_group_name_H-M   'P 1'
#
loop_
_entity.id
_entity.type
_entity.pdbx_description
1 polymer ?
#
loop_
_entity_poly.entity_id
_entity_poly.type
_entity_poly.pdbx_seq_one_letter_code
_entity_poly.pdbx_strand_id
1 'polypeptide(L)'
;MLIKPNDDELREIFGLDVSNHQQVREAMRTLHQLGARNVLLTMGAEGLYFSDGASVWFCSAPKIDLVSSACAGDAALGAFLSKWINEDDVAHALALASATGADVAGSAGLGNLQRTEELLQQIQVVQL
;
A
#
# COMPACT_ATOMS: atom_id res chain seq x y z
N MET A 1 -12.74 10.36 -0.12
CA MET A 1 -11.45 11.06 -0.28
C MET A 1 -10.38 10.11 0.24
N LEU A 2 -9.53 9.63 -0.66
CA LEU A 2 -8.40 8.74 -0.37
C LEU A 2 -7.11 9.57 -0.39
N ILE A 3 -6.22 9.34 0.57
CA ILE A 3 -4.82 9.79 0.51
C ILE A 3 -3.90 8.58 0.44
N LYS A 4 -2.73 8.72 -0.18
CA LYS A 4 -1.73 7.66 -0.29
C LYS A 4 -0.34 8.11 0.15
N PRO A 5 -0.11 8.39 1.43
CA PRO A 5 1.23 8.73 1.90
C PRO A 5 2.15 7.49 1.85
N ASN A 6 3.45 7.71 1.73
CA ASN A 6 4.46 6.76 2.19
C ASN A 6 4.91 7.08 3.64
N ASP A 7 5.74 6.24 4.23
CA ASP A 7 6.25 6.41 5.59
C ASP A 7 7.13 7.65 5.78
N ASP A 8 7.93 8.02 4.77
CA ASP A 8 8.71 9.27 4.79
C ASP A 8 7.79 10.51 4.76
N GLU A 9 6.77 10.54 3.90
CA GLU A 9 5.77 11.60 3.81
C GLU A 9 4.97 11.72 5.12
N LEU A 10 4.65 10.61 5.79
CA LEU A 10 4.01 10.65 7.11
C LEU A 10 4.88 11.32 8.17
N ARG A 11 6.18 11.00 8.18
CA ARG A 11 7.12 11.61 9.10
C ARG A 11 7.31 13.09 8.79
N GLU A 12 7.53 13.44 7.53
CA GLU A 12 7.84 14.82 7.12
C GLU A 12 6.65 15.78 7.29
N ILE A 13 5.44 15.34 6.92
CA ILE A 13 4.26 16.21 6.89
C ILE A 13 3.57 16.23 8.26
N PHE A 14 3.50 15.09 8.94
CA PHE A 14 2.69 14.93 10.16
C PHE A 14 3.52 14.66 11.42
N GLY A 15 4.82 14.39 11.30
CA GLY A 15 5.66 14.01 12.44
C GLY A 15 5.29 12.63 13.01
N LEU A 16 4.72 11.75 12.19
CA LEU A 16 4.24 10.43 12.61
C LEU A 16 5.22 9.34 12.17
N ASP A 17 5.67 8.52 13.12
CA ASP A 17 6.45 7.30 12.85
C ASP A 17 5.54 6.08 12.74
N VAL A 18 5.91 5.12 11.88
CA VAL A 18 5.11 3.93 11.56
C VAL A 18 5.95 2.64 11.54
N SER A 19 6.77 2.44 12.58
CA SER A 19 7.69 1.29 12.68
C SER A 19 7.04 -0.04 13.07
N ASN A 20 5.77 -0.03 13.50
CA ASN A 20 5.04 -1.23 13.90
C ASN A 20 3.52 -1.03 13.78
N HIS A 21 2.76 -2.13 13.86
CA HIS A 21 1.30 -2.12 13.72
C HIS A 21 0.58 -1.17 14.69
N GLN A 22 1.08 -1.01 15.93
CA GLN A 22 0.45 -0.11 16.89
C GLN A 22 0.61 1.35 16.45
N GLN A 23 1.83 1.75 16.08
CA GLN A 23 2.12 3.09 15.57
C GLN A 23 1.34 3.39 14.29
N VAL A 24 1.20 2.42 13.39
CA VAL A 24 0.37 2.57 12.20
C VAL A 24 -1.09 2.87 12.57
N ARG A 25 -1.69 2.13 13.51
CA ARG A 25 -3.08 2.41 13.94
C ARG A 25 -3.23 3.82 14.52
N GLU A 26 -2.27 4.27 15.32
CA GLU A 26 -2.26 5.63 15.88
C GLU A 26 -2.13 6.70 14.78
N ALA A 27 -1.26 6.48 13.80
CA ALA A 27 -1.10 7.35 12.65
C ALA A 27 -2.39 7.41 11.80
N MET A 28 -2.98 6.27 11.47
CA MET A 28 -4.25 6.20 10.73
C MET A 28 -5.35 6.96 11.46
N ARG A 29 -5.51 6.74 12.77
CA ARG A 29 -6.49 7.48 13.59
C ARG A 29 -6.28 8.99 13.50
N THR A 30 -5.02 9.45 13.56
CA THR A 30 -4.68 10.86 13.46
C THR A 30 -5.08 11.45 12.10
N LEU A 31 -4.76 10.75 11.00
CA LEU A 31 -5.12 11.18 9.65
C LEU A 31 -6.64 11.22 9.43
N HIS A 32 -7.37 10.26 9.98
CA HIS A 32 -8.84 10.27 9.96
C HIS A 32 -9.43 11.45 10.74
N GLN A 33 -8.86 11.80 11.90
CA GLN A 33 -9.26 12.99 12.67
C GLN A 33 -9.00 14.29 11.91
N LEU A 34 -7.98 14.33 11.05
CA LEU A 34 -7.68 15.45 10.15
C LEU A 34 -8.57 15.47 8.89
N GLY A 35 -9.43 14.47 8.69
CA GLY A 35 -10.47 14.45 7.66
C GLY A 35 -10.25 13.49 6.51
N ALA A 36 -9.14 12.73 6.49
CA ALA A 36 -8.97 11.66 5.49
C ALA A 36 -10.06 10.59 5.70
N ARG A 37 -10.79 10.22 4.64
CA ARG A 37 -11.80 9.15 4.75
C ARG A 37 -11.16 7.78 4.58
N ASN A 38 -10.23 7.66 3.64
CA ASN A 38 -9.47 6.45 3.39
C ASN A 38 -7.99 6.79 3.33
N VAL A 39 -7.15 5.90 3.84
CA VAL A 39 -5.69 6.04 3.81
C VAL A 39 -5.07 4.76 3.28
N LEU A 40 -4.29 4.86 2.20
CA LEU A 40 -3.46 3.78 1.68
C LEU A 40 -1.98 4.12 1.97
N LEU A 41 -1.42 3.57 3.05
CA LEU A 41 -0.03 3.79 3.41
C LEU A 41 0.87 2.77 2.71
N THR A 42 1.93 3.24 2.06
CA THR A 42 2.94 2.41 1.40
C THR A 42 4.27 2.47 2.14
N MET A 43 4.92 1.33 2.41
CA MET A 43 6.18 1.27 3.17
C MET A 43 7.25 0.44 2.44
N GLY A 44 7.21 0.43 1.09
CA GLY A 44 8.15 -0.33 0.27
C GLY A 44 8.17 -1.82 0.61
N ALA A 45 9.35 -2.34 0.98
CA ALA A 45 9.54 -3.75 1.33
C ALA A 45 8.79 -4.19 2.61
N GLU A 46 8.35 -3.25 3.45
CA GLU A 46 7.56 -3.53 4.65
C GLU A 46 6.06 -3.67 4.33
N GLY A 47 5.65 -3.47 3.07
CA GLY A 47 4.29 -3.70 2.61
C GLY A 47 3.40 -2.47 2.62
N LEU A 48 2.10 -2.71 2.79
CA LEU A 48 1.03 -1.74 2.60
C LEU A 48 0.02 -1.83 3.74
N TYR A 49 -0.58 -0.69 4.08
CA TYR A 49 -1.75 -0.63 4.95
C TYR A 49 -2.89 0.11 4.27
N PHE A 50 -4.11 -0.33 4.54
CA PHE A 50 -5.30 0.43 4.20
C PHE A 50 -6.13 0.68 5.46
N SER A 51 -6.75 1.84 5.56
CA SER A 51 -7.73 2.17 6.59
C SER A 51 -8.87 2.99 6.01
N ASP A 52 -10.10 2.55 6.27
CA ASP A 52 -11.35 3.24 5.90
C ASP A 52 -11.94 4.05 7.08
N GLY A 53 -11.22 4.10 8.20
CA GLY A 53 -11.63 4.73 9.45
C GLY A 53 -12.38 3.81 10.41
N ALA A 54 -12.85 2.65 9.95
CA ALA A 54 -13.47 1.62 10.79
C ALA A 54 -12.53 0.43 11.03
N SER A 55 -11.75 0.07 10.04
CA SER A 55 -10.85 -1.09 10.05
C SER A 55 -9.49 -0.74 9.47
N VAL A 56 -8.48 -1.51 9.88
CA VAL A 56 -7.13 -1.41 9.34
C VAL A 56 -6.75 -2.76 8.77
N TRP A 57 -6.20 -2.77 7.56
CA TRP A 57 -5.67 -3.95 6.91
C TRP A 57 -4.18 -3.78 6.69
N PHE A 58 -3.45 -4.89 6.81
CA PHE A 58 -2.05 -4.99 6.45
C PHE A 58 -1.86 -6.00 5.33
N CYS A 59 -1.01 -5.65 4.37
CA CYS A 59 -0.60 -6.51 3.27
C CYS A 59 0.92 -6.57 3.20
N SER A 60 1.48 -7.78 3.22
CA SER A 60 2.92 -7.96 3.06
C SER A 60 3.38 -7.58 1.64
N ALA A 61 4.66 -7.23 1.49
CA ALA A 61 5.29 -7.09 0.19
C ALA A 61 5.88 -8.43 -0.27
N PRO A 62 5.80 -8.77 -1.57
CA PRO A 62 6.55 -9.88 -2.13
C PRO A 62 8.05 -9.53 -2.18
N LYS A 63 8.92 -10.54 -2.24
CA LYS A 63 10.37 -10.32 -2.36
C LYS A 63 10.75 -10.13 -3.81
N ILE A 64 11.46 -9.04 -4.08
CA ILE A 64 11.97 -8.68 -5.41
C ILE A 64 13.38 -8.10 -5.31
N ASP A 65 14.14 -8.19 -6.41
CA ASP A 65 15.36 -7.42 -6.59
C ASP A 65 14.98 -6.00 -7.03
N LEU A 66 15.24 -5.01 -6.19
CA LEU A 66 14.90 -3.61 -6.47
C LEU A 66 15.74 -3.07 -7.63
N VAL A 67 15.06 -2.60 -8.69
CA VAL A 67 15.68 -1.92 -9.84
C VAL A 67 15.44 -0.42 -9.76
N SER A 68 14.19 0.01 -9.51
CA SER A 68 13.81 1.42 -9.41
C SER A 68 12.49 1.59 -8.67
N SER A 69 12.38 2.49 -7.69
CA SER A 69 11.11 2.80 -7.02
C SER A 69 10.22 3.76 -7.81
N ALA A 70 10.71 4.32 -8.91
CA ALA A 70 9.97 5.29 -9.72
C ALA A 70 8.66 4.67 -10.24
N CYS A 71 7.55 5.40 -10.06
CA CYS A 71 6.19 4.98 -10.45
C CYS A 71 5.63 3.73 -9.76
N ALA A 72 6.37 3.05 -8.87
CA ALA A 72 5.86 1.88 -8.16
C ALA A 72 4.65 2.23 -7.27
N GLY A 73 4.70 3.37 -6.58
CA GLY A 73 3.60 3.87 -5.76
C GLY A 73 2.35 4.26 -6.57
N ASP A 74 2.54 4.84 -7.76
CA ASP A 74 1.44 5.21 -8.66
C ASP A 74 0.78 3.97 -9.27
N ALA A 75 1.59 2.99 -9.66
CA ALA A 75 1.10 1.71 -10.17
C ALA A 75 0.32 0.95 -9.09
N ALA A 76 0.85 0.89 -7.85
CA ALA A 76 0.15 0.30 -6.72
C ALA A 76 -1.20 0.99 -6.45
N LEU A 77 -1.25 2.34 -6.50
CA LEU A 77 -2.49 3.10 -6.36
C LEU A 77 -3.49 2.77 -7.46
N GLY A 78 -3.05 2.76 -8.71
CA GLY A 78 -3.92 2.44 -9.85
C GLY A 78 -4.51 1.04 -9.73
N ALA A 79 -3.70 0.06 -9.35
CA ALA A 79 -4.13 -1.32 -9.18
C ALA A 79 -5.10 -1.47 -7.99
N PHE A 80 -4.81 -0.83 -6.85
CA PHE A 80 -5.71 -0.78 -5.70
C PHE A 80 -7.09 -0.24 -6.09
N LEU A 81 -7.13 0.94 -6.74
CA LEU A 81 -8.36 1.60 -7.14
C LEU A 81 -9.17 0.78 -8.16
N SER A 82 -8.50 0.06 -9.06
CA SER A 82 -9.16 -0.77 -10.08
C SER A 82 -10.07 -1.86 -9.49
N LYS A 83 -9.73 -2.34 -8.28
CA LYS A 83 -10.50 -3.35 -7.55
C LYS A 83 -11.38 -2.76 -6.45
N TRP A 84 -10.82 -1.88 -5.63
CA TRP A 84 -11.52 -1.36 -4.47
C TRP A 84 -12.79 -0.57 -4.82
N ILE A 85 -12.76 0.27 -5.86
CA ILE A 85 -13.91 1.16 -6.19
C ILE A 85 -15.17 0.38 -6.57
N ASN A 86 -15.04 -0.76 -7.25
CA ASN A 86 -16.18 -1.47 -7.83
C ASN A 86 -16.65 -2.64 -6.98
N GLU A 87 -15.73 -3.31 -6.29
CA GLU A 87 -16.00 -4.59 -5.61
C GLU A 87 -15.96 -4.46 -4.08
N ASP A 88 -15.41 -3.36 -3.54
CA ASP A 88 -15.13 -3.14 -2.11
C ASP A 88 -14.33 -4.30 -1.46
N ASP A 89 -13.62 -5.08 -2.28
CA ASP A 89 -12.74 -6.16 -1.84
C ASP A 89 -11.36 -5.59 -1.50
N VAL A 90 -11.24 -5.08 -0.27
CA VAL A 90 -10.00 -4.47 0.25
C VAL A 90 -8.84 -5.45 0.21
N ALA A 91 -9.07 -6.73 0.53
CA ALA A 91 -7.99 -7.70 0.63
C ALA A 91 -7.38 -7.99 -0.74
N HIS A 92 -8.22 -8.23 -1.75
CA HIS A 92 -7.77 -8.41 -3.11
C HIS A 92 -7.15 -7.11 -3.67
N ALA A 93 -7.76 -5.96 -3.43
CA ALA A 93 -7.22 -4.69 -3.87
C ALA A 93 -5.81 -4.41 -3.32
N LEU A 94 -5.57 -4.70 -2.03
CA LEU A 94 -4.25 -4.59 -1.41
C LEU A 94 -3.24 -5.57 -2.01
N ALA A 95 -3.63 -6.84 -2.18
CA ALA A 95 -2.74 -7.84 -2.75
C ALA A 95 -2.33 -7.46 -4.18
N LEU A 96 -3.28 -7.03 -5.00
CA LEU A 96 -3.03 -6.57 -6.36
C LEU A 96 -2.13 -5.33 -6.38
N ALA A 97 -2.35 -4.37 -5.47
CA ALA A 97 -1.51 -3.19 -5.32
C ALA A 97 -0.06 -3.53 -4.97
N SER A 98 0.12 -4.46 -4.01
CA SER A 98 1.43 -4.94 -3.58
C SER A 98 2.20 -5.60 -4.72
N ALA A 99 1.55 -6.55 -5.40
CA ALA A 99 2.16 -7.28 -6.52
C ALA A 99 2.51 -6.36 -7.69
N THR A 100 1.61 -5.45 -8.06
CA THR A 100 1.82 -4.50 -9.16
C THR A 100 2.94 -3.53 -8.84
N GLY A 101 2.93 -2.94 -7.65
CA GLY A 101 4.00 -2.03 -7.21
C GLY A 101 5.36 -2.73 -7.18
N ALA A 102 5.40 -3.98 -6.71
CA ALA A 102 6.63 -4.76 -6.68
C ALA A 102 7.15 -5.15 -8.09
N ASP A 103 6.27 -5.49 -9.03
CA ASP A 103 6.70 -5.78 -10.41
C ASP A 103 7.34 -4.55 -11.08
N VAL A 104 6.72 -3.37 -10.88
CA VAL A 104 7.27 -2.09 -11.35
C VAL A 104 8.59 -1.80 -10.65
N ALA A 105 8.66 -2.00 -9.33
CA ALA A 105 9.87 -1.74 -8.54
C ALA A 105 11.06 -2.61 -8.98
N GLY A 106 10.77 -3.84 -9.43
CA GLY A 106 11.75 -4.80 -9.95
C GLY A 106 12.00 -4.66 -11.45
N SER A 107 11.60 -3.55 -12.08
CA SER A 107 11.72 -3.31 -13.52
C SER A 107 12.37 -1.96 -13.83
N ALA A 108 12.87 -1.80 -15.06
CA ALA A 108 13.26 -0.50 -15.58
C ALA A 108 11.99 0.26 -16.04
N GLY A 109 11.57 1.28 -15.28
CA GLY A 109 10.31 1.98 -15.53
C GLY A 109 9.10 1.14 -15.14
N LEU A 110 8.00 1.20 -15.92
CA LEU A 110 6.75 0.49 -15.61
C LEU A 110 6.82 -1.04 -15.81
N GLY A 111 7.83 -1.55 -16.50
CA GLY A 111 7.87 -2.97 -16.87
C GLY A 111 6.69 -3.38 -17.76
N ASN A 112 6.22 -4.62 -17.60
CA ASN A 112 5.14 -5.19 -18.41
C ASN A 112 4.09 -5.95 -17.58
N LEU A 113 4.15 -5.90 -16.25
CA LEU A 113 3.20 -6.51 -15.31
C LEU A 113 3.08 -8.03 -15.38
N GLN A 114 4.02 -8.73 -16.06
CA GLN A 114 3.94 -10.18 -16.28
C GLN A 114 4.16 -11.00 -15.01
N ARG A 115 4.87 -10.47 -14.00
CA ARG A 115 5.13 -11.21 -12.75
C ARG A 115 4.04 -11.00 -11.68
N THR A 116 3.05 -10.15 -11.94
CA THR A 116 2.01 -9.81 -10.95
C THR A 116 1.32 -11.05 -10.39
N GLU A 117 0.95 -12.02 -11.24
CA GLU A 117 0.29 -13.26 -10.81
C GLU A 117 1.19 -14.15 -9.95
N GLU A 118 2.49 -14.20 -10.25
CA GLU A 118 3.47 -14.94 -9.45
C GLU A 118 3.69 -14.26 -8.09
N LEU A 119 3.84 -12.94 -8.08
CA LEU A 119 4.08 -12.15 -6.87
C LEU A 119 2.89 -12.20 -5.90
N LEU A 120 1.66 -12.30 -6.41
CA LEU A 120 0.45 -12.48 -5.60
C LEU A 120 0.53 -13.71 -4.69
N GLN A 121 1.22 -14.78 -5.10
CA GLN A 121 1.35 -16.01 -4.31
C GLN A 121 2.20 -15.84 -3.05
N GLN A 122 2.99 -14.77 -2.96
CA GLN A 122 3.85 -14.47 -1.81
C GLN A 122 3.18 -13.55 -0.77
N ILE A 123 2.00 -13.01 -1.10
CA ILE A 123 1.37 -11.95 -0.33
C ILE A 123 0.38 -12.53 0.67
N GLN A 124 0.41 -11.97 1.88
CA GLN A 124 -0.57 -12.22 2.91
C GLN A 124 -1.26 -10.91 3.28
N VAL A 125 -2.58 -10.97 3.39
CA VAL A 125 -3.40 -9.85 3.85
C VAL A 125 -4.12 -10.23 5.12
N VAL A 126 -4.05 -9.38 6.13
CA VAL A 126 -4.72 -9.56 7.41
C VAL A 126 -5.45 -8.28 7.79
N GLN A 127 -6.64 -8.44 8.39
CA GLN A 127 -7.32 -7.34 9.07
C GLN A 127 -6.80 -7.29 10.50
N LEU A 128 -6.38 -6.11 10.93
CA LEU A 128 -5.66 -5.86 12.18
C LEU A 128 -6.60 -5.50 13.32
#